data_AF-A0A2V9C9P5-F1
#
_entry.id   AF-A0A2V9C9P5-F1
#
_cell.length_a   1.000
_cell.length_b   1.000
_cell.length_c   1.000
_cell.angle_alpha   90.00
_cell.angle_beta   90.00
_cell.angle_gamma   90.00
#
_symmetry.space_group_name_H-M   'P 1'
#
loop_
_entity.id
_entity.type
_entity.pdbx_description
1 polymer ?
#
loop_
_entity_poly.entity_id
_entity_poly.type
_entity_poly.pdbx_seq_one_letter_code
_entity_poly.pdbx_strand_id
1 'polypeptide(L)' 'VYRNAGWISPVVLLNGRVIGIWSNRRRGNRLSLEIQPFENLSKSIHRKIQEEAASLGDFLETSWEIKFSRRLFG' A
#
# COMPACT_ATOMS: atom_id res chain seq x y z
N VAL A 1 -8.05 4.15 -8.81
CA VAL A 1 -8.95 3.15 -9.43
C VAL A 1 -10.39 3.46 -9.01
N TYR A 2 -11.29 3.67 -9.97
CA TYR A 2 -12.71 3.96 -9.75
C TYR A 2 -13.49 2.65 -9.54
N ARG A 3 -14.42 2.60 -8.57
CA ARG A 3 -15.39 1.50 -8.41
C ARG A 3 -16.81 2.08 -8.32
N ASN A 4 -17.81 1.35 -8.82
CA ASN A 4 -19.23 1.73 -8.72
C ASN A 4 -19.59 2.06 -7.25
N ALA A 5 -20.26 3.20 -7.05
CA ALA A 5 -20.55 3.90 -5.78
C ALA A 5 -19.56 5.02 -5.33
N GLY A 6 -18.65 5.49 -6.19
CA GLY A 6 -17.90 6.74 -5.92
C GLY A 6 -16.73 6.61 -4.93
N TRP A 7 -16.26 5.39 -4.68
CA TRP A 7 -15.13 5.14 -3.79
C TRP A 7 -13.79 5.22 -4.53
N ILE A 8 -12.90 6.11 -4.07
CA ILE A 8 -11.55 6.28 -4.62
C ILE A 8 -10.62 5.31 -3.89
N SER A 9 -10.15 4.27 -4.60
CA SER A 9 -9.16 3.35 -4.02
C SER A 9 -7.80 4.03 -3.89
N PRO A 10 -7.09 3.87 -2.74
CA PRO A 10 -5.72 4.32 -2.60
C PRO A 10 -4.81 3.62 -3.61
N VAL A 11 -3.82 4.34 -4.12
CA VAL A 11 -2.91 3.85 -5.17
C VAL A 11 -1.46 3.92 -4.72
N VAL A 12 -0.66 2.97 -5.18
CA VAL A 12 0.81 3.06 -5.14
C VAL A 12 1.25 3.77 -6.42
N LEU A 13 1.87 4.93 -6.26
CA LEU A 13 2.35 5.76 -7.36
C LEU A 13 3.88 5.64 -7.46
N LEU A 14 4.40 5.33 -8.64
CA LEU A 14 5.82 5.33 -8.93
C LEU A 14 6.06 6.11 -10.22
N ASN A 15 6.80 7.22 -10.13
CA ASN A 15 7.12 8.09 -11.26
C ASN A 15 5.86 8.50 -12.07
N GLY A 16 4.78 8.88 -11.38
CA GLY A 16 3.51 9.25 -12.01
C GLY A 16 2.66 8.09 -12.54
N ARG A 17 3.15 6.85 -12.46
CA ARG A 17 2.40 5.64 -12.86
C ARG A 17 1.78 4.96 -11.65
N VAL A 18 0.50 4.58 -11.77
CA VAL A 18 -0.15 3.69 -10.80
C VAL A 18 0.36 2.26 -11.01
N ILE A 19 1.03 1.71 -10.00
CA ILE A 19 1.61 0.35 -10.04
C ILE A 19 0.93 -0.64 -9.11
N GLY A 20 -0.09 -0.19 -8.38
CA GLY A 20 -0.86 -1.03 -7.47
C GLY A 20 -1.92 -0.23 -6.73
N ILE A 21 -2.69 -0.95 -5.93
CA ILE A 21 -3.57 -0.35 -4.93
C ILE A 21 -3.09 -0.75 -3.54
N TRP A 22 -3.52 0.01 -2.54
CA TRP A 22 -3.29 -0.37 -1.16
C TRP A 22 -4.54 -0.16 -0.33
N SER A 23 -4.56 -0.82 0.82
CA SER A 23 -5.54 -0.58 1.87
C SER A 23 -4.83 -0.48 3.21
N ASN A 24 -5.49 0.14 4.19
CA ASN A 24 -5.00 0.17 5.55
C ASN A 24 -6.04 -0.36 6.53
N ARG A 25 -5.55 -0.79 7.68
CA ARG A 25 -6.36 -1.06 8.85
C ARG A 25 -5.60 -0.65 10.09
N ARG A 26 -6.22 0.16 10.95
CA ARG A 26 -5.67 0.49 12.26
C ARG A 26 -6.26 -0.44 13.33
N ARG A 27 -5.42 -1.00 14.19
CA ARG A 27 -5.84 -1.75 15.39
C ARG A 27 -5.00 -1.26 16.58
N GLY A 28 -5.64 -0.54 17.50
CA GLY A 28 -4.92 0.12 18.59
C GLY A 28 -3.82 1.04 18.05
N ASN A 29 -2.59 0.85 18.51
CA ASN A 29 -1.42 1.59 18.06
C ASN A 29 -0.62 0.91 16.94
N ARG A 30 -1.29 0.16 16.06
CA ARG A 30 -0.66 -0.46 14.89
C ARG A 30 -1.43 -0.17 13.61
N LEU A 31 -0.71 0.34 12.61
CA LEU A 31 -1.15 0.52 11.22
C LEU A 31 -0.70 -0.69 10.38
N SER A 32 -1.66 -1.45 9.87
CA SER A 32 -1.42 -2.51 8.90
C SER A 32 -1.69 -1.99 7.49
N LEU A 33 -0.70 -2.08 6.61
CA LEU A 33 -0.82 -1.75 5.19
C LEU A 33 -0.81 -3.03 4.35
N GLU A 34 -1.79 -3.16 3.45
CA GLU A 34 -1.78 -4.22 2.44
C GLU A 34 -1.57 -3.60 1.07
N ILE A 35 -0.50 -4.03 0.40
CA ILE A 35 -0.15 -3.61 -0.95
C ILE A 35 -0.51 -4.71 -1.93
N GLN A 36 -1.24 -4.33 -2.98
CA GLN A 36 -1.59 -5.17 -4.11
C GLN A 36 -0.95 -4.60 -5.37
N PRO A 37 0.27 -5.05 -5.72
CA PRO A 37 0.91 -4.67 -6.98
C PRO A 37 0.12 -5.20 -8.19
N PHE A 38 0.13 -4.46 -9.29
CA PHE A 38 -0.41 -4.93 -10.56
C PHE A 38 0.57 -5.83 -11.31
N GLU A 39 1.86 -5.71 -11.01
CA GLU A 39 2.95 -6.48 -11.62
C GLU A 39 3.97 -6.87 -10.54
N ASN A 40 4.87 -7.81 -10.83
CA ASN A 40 5.96 -8.15 -9.91
C ASN A 40 6.90 -6.95 -9.75
N LEU A 41 7.08 -6.50 -8.51
CA LEU A 41 7.96 -5.37 -8.21
C LEU A 41 9.38 -5.86 -7.89
N SER A 42 10.38 -5.07 -8.26
CA SER A 42 11.76 -5.35 -7.87
C SER A 42 11.94 -5.20 -6.36
N LYS A 43 13.01 -5.80 -5.79
CA LYS A 43 13.35 -5.62 -4.36
C LYS A 43 13.55 -4.14 -4.01
N SER A 44 14.11 -3.35 -4.93
CA SER A 44 14.30 -1.91 -4.71
C SER A 44 12.97 -1.16 -4.60
N ILE A 45 11.95 -1.55 -5.38
CA ILE A 45 10.62 -0.93 -5.28
C ILE A 45 9.93 -1.35 -3.98
N HIS A 46 10.04 -2.62 -3.57
CA HIS A 46 9.54 -3.07 -2.26
C HIS A 46 10.14 -2.25 -1.12
N ARG A 47 11.45 -1.98 -1.16
CA ARG A 47 12.12 -1.16 -0.14
C ARG A 47 11.58 0.27 -0.11
N LYS A 48 11.39 0.93 -1.26
CA LYS A 48 10.79 2.28 -1.32
C LYS A 48 9.39 2.32 -0.72
N ILE A 49 8.58 1.29 -0.97
CA ILE A 49 7.24 1.19 -0.38
C ILE A 49 7.32 1.00 1.14
N GLN A 50 8.30 0.25 1.64
CA GLN A 50 8.54 0.10 3.08
C GLN A 50 9.01 1.41 3.74
N GLU A 51 9.87 2.17 3.08
CA GLU A 51 10.32 3.50 3.52
C GLU A 51 9.11 4.46 3.65
N GLU A 52 8.21 4.46 2.67
CA GLU A 52 6.97 5.26 2.73
C GLU A 52 6.01 4.79 3.83
N ALA A 53 5.89 3.47 4.03
CA ALA A 53 5.10 2.91 5.14
C ALA A 53 5.64 3.33 6.51
N ALA A 54 6.98 3.38 6.65
CA ALA A 54 7.64 3.86 7.85
C ALA A 54 7.34 5.34 8.09
N SER A 55 7.52 6.19 7.06
CA SER A 55 7.20 7.61 7.15
C SER A 55 5.74 7.87 7.54
N LEU A 56 4.80 7.05 7.02
CA LEU A 56 3.39 7.16 7.39
C LEU A 56 3.14 6.70 8.84
N GLY A 57 3.85 5.68 9.31
CA GLY A 57 3.83 5.23 10.70
C GLY A 57 4.30 6.32 11.66
N ASP A 58 5.43 6.95 11.34
CA ASP A 58 6.00 8.06 12.11
C ASP A 58 5.05 9.26 12.16
N PHE A 59 4.49 9.65 11.00
CA PHE A 59 3.53 10.74 10.91
C PHE A 59 2.27 10.50 11.76
N LEU A 60 1.83 9.26 11.87
CA LEU A 60 0.64 8.87 12.65
C LEU A 60 0.96 8.42 14.08
N GLU A 61 2.23 8.54 14.50
CA GLU A 61 2.76 8.12 15.80
C GLU A 61 2.40 6.67 16.15
N THR A 62 2.49 5.78 15.17
CA THR A 62 2.00 4.41 15.27
C THR A 62 3.01 3.38 14.77
N SER A 63 3.03 2.21 15.41
CA SER A 63 3.78 1.08 14.86
C SER A 63 3.16 0.66 13.53
N TRP A 64 3.97 0.14 12.62
CA TRP A 64 3.47 -0.22 11.28
C TRP A 64 3.86 -1.64 10.89
N GLU A 65 3.07 -2.22 10.01
CA GLU A 65 3.42 -3.44 9.29
C GLU A 65 2.94 -3.36 7.85
N ILE A 66 3.62 -4.08 6.97
CA ILE A 66 3.26 -4.14 5.56
C ILE A 66 3.18 -5.58 5.09
N LYS A 67 2.17 -5.87 4.27
CA LYS A 67 2.02 -7.15 3.56
C LYS A 67 1.85 -6.88 2.08
N PHE A 68 2.50 -7.70 1.28
CA PHE A 68 2.33 -7.72 -0.17
C PHE A 68 1.49 -8.94 -0.53
N SER A 69 0.33 -8.71 -1.14
CA SER A 69 -0.52 -9.78 -1.67
C SER A 69 -0.48 -9.78 -3.19
N ARG A 70 -0.52 -10.96 -3.80
CA ARG A 70 -0.80 -11.06 -5.24
C ARG A 70 -2.30 -10.97 -5.42
N ARG A 71 -2.75 -10.28 -6.46
CA ARG A 71 -4.07 -10.60 -7.02
C ARG A 71 -4.03 -12.02 -7.56
N LEU A 72 -4.80 -12.90 -6.94
CA LEU A 72 -5.31 -14.08 -7.62
C LEU A 72 -6.43 -13.57 -8.53
N PHE A 73 -6.14 -13.39 -9.82
CA PHE A 73 -7.21 -13.34 -10.80
C PHE A 73 -7.65 -14.80 -10.99
N GLY A 74 -8.81 -15.14 -10.43
CA GLY A 74 -9.59 -16.33 -10.76
C GLY A 74 -10.84 -15.89 -11.50
#